data_AF-A0A7G8BQB9-F1
#
_entry.id   AF-A0A7G8BQB9-F1
#
_cell.length_a   1.000
_cell.length_b   1.000
_cell.length_c   1.000
_cell.angle_alpha   90.00
_cell.angle_beta   90.00
_cell.angle_gamma   90.00
#
_symmetry.space_group_name_H-M   'P 1'
#
loop_
_entity.id
_entity.type
_entity.pdbx_description
1 polymer ?
#
loop_
_entity_poly.entity_id
_entity_poly.type
_entity_poly.pdbx_seq_one_letter_code
_entity_poly.pdbx_strand_id
1 'polypeptide(L)'
;MRLRGRQEKSQSFAQLHGKGNKVRLCPLWASTAAVLKELIRGRGEEERVFLGRSARAMTRFGVHNVVTRCARKARDNHPGLRNKRIGPHTIRHTTATHLLRAGVDINTIRAWLGHASIDTTNIYAESDLQMKARALGMCEGVSSRRRRWRDNPDLLQFLAQL
;
A
#
# COMPACT_ATOMS: atom_id res chain seq x y z
N MET A 1 -13.95 -10.26 -1.65
CA MET A 1 -13.87 -8.90 -2.22
C MET A 1 -15.25 -8.57 -2.72
N ARG A 2 -15.97 -7.69 -2.02
CA ARG A 2 -17.31 -7.23 -2.42
C ARG A 2 -17.20 -5.81 -2.99
N LEU A 3 -17.96 -5.50 -4.03
CA LEU A 3 -18.06 -4.17 -4.65
C LEU A 3 -19.48 -3.66 -4.39
N ARG A 4 -19.64 -2.49 -3.76
CA ARG A 4 -20.93 -1.80 -3.60
C ARG A 4 -20.80 -0.39 -4.19
N GLY A 5 -21.83 0.09 -4.89
CA GLY A 5 -21.87 1.44 -5.45
C GLY A 5 -23.18 2.16 -5.16
N ARG A 6 -23.10 3.40 -4.68
CA ARG A 6 -24.18 4.42 -4.74
C ARG A 6 -23.57 5.82 -4.88
N GLN A 7 -24.23 6.66 -5.68
CA GLN A 7 -23.83 7.91 -6.36
C GLN A 7 -23.44 9.10 -5.45
N GLU A 8 -22.18 9.52 -5.56
CA GLU A 8 -21.61 10.88 -5.42
C GLU A 8 -20.12 10.75 -5.83
N LYS A 9 -19.75 11.01 -7.11
CA LYS A 9 -18.47 10.60 -7.73
C LYS A 9 -17.90 9.29 -7.13
N SER A 10 -18.71 8.23 -7.12
CA SER A 10 -18.44 7.07 -6.27
C SER A 10 -17.16 6.36 -6.69
N GLN A 11 -16.09 6.58 -5.94
CA GLN A 11 -14.83 5.89 -6.13
C GLN A 11 -15.06 4.39 -5.97
N SER A 12 -14.74 3.60 -7.00
CA SER A 12 -14.85 2.14 -6.93
C SER A 12 -13.92 1.61 -5.84
N PHE A 13 -14.40 0.72 -4.98
CA PHE A 13 -13.59 0.15 -3.90
C PHE A 13 -13.87 -1.34 -3.71
N ALA A 14 -12.86 -2.04 -3.18
CA ALA A 14 -12.89 -3.43 -2.79
C ALA A 14 -13.05 -3.57 -1.28
N GLN A 15 -14.07 -4.31 -0.83
CA GLN A 15 -14.18 -4.70 0.58
C GLN A 15 -13.40 -5.99 0.85
N LEU A 16 -12.39 -5.92 1.71
CA LEU A 16 -11.49 -7.01 2.09
C LEU A 16 -11.71 -7.41 3.55
N HIS A 17 -11.75 -8.71 3.82
CA HIS A 17 -11.84 -9.26 5.18
C HIS A 17 -10.45 -9.72 5.63
N GLY A 18 -9.95 -9.14 6.72
CA GLY A 18 -8.66 -9.45 7.30
C GLY A 18 -8.74 -10.29 8.57
N LYS A 19 -7.58 -10.49 9.21
CA LYS A 19 -7.47 -11.18 10.51
C LYS A 19 -8.35 -10.50 11.57
N GLY A 20 -9.04 -11.31 12.38
CA GLY A 20 -9.94 -10.83 13.43
C GLY A 20 -11.25 -10.25 12.90
N ASN A 21 -11.71 -10.71 11.72
CA ASN A 21 -12.93 -10.23 11.04
C ASN A 21 -12.93 -8.72 10.73
N LYS A 22 -11.75 -8.10 10.70
CA LYS A 22 -11.62 -6.67 10.39
C LYS A 22 -11.87 -6.44 8.90
N VAL A 23 -12.88 -5.64 8.60
CA VAL A 23 -13.22 -5.19 7.25
C VAL A 23 -12.34 -4.00 6.85
N ARG A 24 -11.89 -3.97 5.60
CA ARG A 24 -11.10 -2.87 5.04
C ARG A 24 -11.64 -2.50 3.66
N LEU A 25 -11.68 -1.21 3.37
CA LEU A 25 -12.04 -0.69 2.06
C LEU A 25 -10.76 -0.29 1.33
N CYS A 26 -10.57 -0.86 0.15
CA CYS A 26 -9.41 -0.59 -0.69
C CYS A 26 -9.90 0.09 -1.98
N PRO A 27 -9.66 1.41 -2.17
CA PRO A 27 -10.01 2.05 -3.42
C PRO A 27 -9.31 1.38 -4.60
N LEU A 28 -10.03 1.32 -5.71
CA LEU A 28 -9.59 0.74 -6.96
C LEU A 28 -9.28 1.86 -7.96
N TRP A 29 -8.23 1.67 -8.74
CA TRP A 29 -8.02 2.47 -9.95
C TRP A 29 -9.18 2.26 -10.91
N ALA A 30 -9.56 3.31 -11.64
CA ALA A 30 -10.65 3.26 -12.61
C ALA A 30 -10.44 2.15 -13.67
N SER A 31 -9.20 1.99 -14.15
CA SER A 31 -8.83 0.91 -15.08
C SER A 31 -9.04 -0.49 -14.47
N THR A 32 -8.62 -0.70 -13.23
CA THR A 32 -8.83 -1.96 -12.50
C THR A 32 -10.31 -2.23 -12.28
N ALA A 33 -11.08 -1.21 -11.90
CA ALA A 33 -12.52 -1.32 -11.70
C ALA A 33 -13.24 -1.70 -13.00
N ALA A 34 -12.85 -1.10 -14.14
CA ALA A 34 -13.37 -1.45 -15.46
C ALA A 34 -13.11 -2.92 -15.79
N VAL A 35 -11.87 -3.39 -15.67
CA VAL A 35 -11.52 -4.80 -15.94
C VAL A 35 -12.28 -5.77 -15.03
N LEU A 36 -12.45 -5.42 -13.75
CA LEU A 36 -13.21 -6.26 -12.81
C LEU A 36 -14.70 -6.29 -13.12
N LYS A 37 -15.29 -5.17 -13.55
CA LYS A 37 -16.69 -5.09 -13.96
C LYS A 37 -16.96 -5.99 -15.16
N GLU A 38 -16.07 -5.99 -16.14
CA GLU A 38 -16.10 -6.91 -17.29
C GLU A 38 -15.99 -8.37 -16.84
N LEU A 39 -15.05 -8.66 -15.93
CA LEU A 39 -14.78 -10.01 -15.43
C LEU A 39 -16.00 -10.65 -14.73
N ILE A 40 -16.81 -9.85 -14.04
CA ILE A 40 -17.97 -10.32 -13.28
C ILE A 40 -19.30 -10.09 -14.01
N ARG A 41 -19.27 -9.66 -15.27
CA ARG A 41 -20.51 -9.45 -16.05
C ARG A 41 -21.35 -10.73 -16.06
N GLY A 42 -22.64 -10.58 -15.74
CA GLY A 42 -23.60 -11.68 -15.71
C GLY A 42 -23.52 -12.59 -14.49
N ARG A 43 -22.72 -12.24 -13.47
CA ARG A 43 -22.62 -12.97 -12.20
C ARG A 43 -23.48 -12.31 -11.11
N GLY A 44 -24.02 -13.12 -10.21
CA GLY A 44 -24.72 -12.67 -9.01
C GLY A 44 -23.80 -12.01 -7.99
N GLU A 45 -24.36 -11.23 -7.07
CA GLU A 45 -23.60 -10.43 -6.10
C GLU A 45 -22.73 -11.26 -5.13
N GLU A 46 -23.13 -12.49 -4.83
CA GLU A 46 -22.42 -13.39 -3.92
C GLU A 46 -21.40 -14.31 -4.62
N GLU A 47 -21.29 -14.21 -5.94
CA GLU A 47 -20.33 -15.00 -6.71
C GLU A 47 -18.89 -14.52 -6.50
N ARG A 48 -17.95 -15.47 -6.61
CA ARG A 48 -16.52 -15.17 -6.44
C ARG A 48 -15.99 -14.43 -7.68
N VAL A 49 -15.33 -13.29 -7.44
CA VAL A 49 -14.69 -12.48 -8.49
C VAL A 49 -13.67 -13.28 -9.30
N PHE A 50 -12.78 -14.01 -8.61
CA PHE A 50 -11.70 -14.78 -9.23
C PHE A 50 -12.00 -16.29 -9.17
N LEU A 51 -12.16 -16.89 -10.34
CA LEU A 51 -12.40 -18.32 -10.51
C LEU A 51 -11.17 -19.01 -11.11
N GLY A 52 -10.90 -20.23 -10.65
CA GLY A 52 -9.93 -21.13 -11.26
C GLY A 52 -10.49 -21.82 -12.50
N ARG A 53 -9.67 -22.70 -13.12
CA ARG A 53 -10.06 -23.44 -14.34
C ARG A 53 -11.32 -24.28 -14.17
N SER A 54 -11.58 -24.79 -12.97
CA SER A 54 -12.75 -25.60 -12.65
C SER A 54 -13.98 -24.78 -12.20
N ALA A 55 -14.02 -23.48 -12.52
CA ALA A 55 -15.06 -22.54 -12.07
C ALA A 55 -15.22 -22.42 -10.54
N ARG A 56 -14.30 -22.97 -9.75
CA ARG A 56 -14.25 -22.83 -8.29
C ARG A 56 -13.47 -21.57 -7.88
N ALA A 57 -13.65 -21.12 -6.65
CA ALA A 57 -12.88 -20.01 -6.09
C ALA A 57 -11.38 -20.20 -6.29
N MET A 58 -10.69 -19.18 -6.80
CA MET A 58 -9.25 -19.26 -7.01
C MET A 58 -8.51 -19.36 -5.67
N THR A 59 -7.59 -20.32 -5.57
CA THR A 59 -6.76 -20.50 -4.37
C THR A 59 -5.60 -19.50 -4.34
N ARG A 60 -4.99 -19.32 -3.17
CA ARG A 60 -3.75 -18.52 -3.02
C ARG A 60 -2.63 -18.97 -3.96
N PHE A 61 -2.50 -20.27 -4.15
CA PHE A 61 -1.50 -20.85 -5.06
C PHE A 61 -1.86 -20.58 -6.52
N GLY A 62 -3.15 -20.63 -6.86
CA GLY A 62 -3.66 -20.22 -8.17
C GLY A 62 -3.28 -18.78 -8.51
N VAL A 63 -3.53 -17.84 -7.60
CA VAL A 63 -3.14 -16.42 -7.77
C VAL A 63 -1.62 -16.30 -7.95
N HIS A 64 -0.83 -16.96 -7.10
CA HIS A 64 0.63 -16.96 -7.21
C HIS A 64 1.10 -17.45 -8.58
N ASN A 65 0.52 -18.55 -9.08
CA ASN A 65 0.85 -19.14 -10.37
C ASN A 65 0.48 -18.21 -11.54
N VAL A 66 -0.68 -17.55 -11.48
CA VAL A 66 -1.08 -16.55 -12.48
C VAL A 66 -0.06 -15.41 -12.52
N VAL A 67 0.27 -14.83 -11.36
CA VAL A 67 1.25 -13.73 -11.28
C VAL A 67 2.62 -14.16 -11.81
N THR A 68 3.11 -15.32 -11.40
CA THR A 68 4.42 -15.83 -11.82
C THR A 68 4.46 -16.10 -13.33
N ARG A 69 3.36 -16.64 -13.88
CA ARG A 69 3.23 -16.86 -15.32
C ARG A 69 3.22 -15.55 -16.11
N CYS A 70 2.48 -14.55 -15.65
CA CYS A 70 2.48 -13.22 -16.27
C CYS A 70 3.85 -12.57 -16.20
N ALA A 71 4.53 -12.67 -15.05
CA ALA A 71 5.89 -12.17 -14.89
C ALA A 71 6.87 -12.85 -15.85
N ARG A 72 6.77 -14.17 -16.05
CA ARG A 72 7.59 -14.90 -17.03
C ARG A 72 7.39 -14.37 -18.44
N LYS A 73 6.14 -14.19 -18.88
CA LYS A 73 5.83 -13.60 -20.20
C LYS A 73 6.37 -12.18 -20.35
N ALA A 74 6.29 -11.37 -19.29
CA ALA A 74 6.81 -10.00 -19.32
C ALA A 74 8.34 -9.95 -19.47
N ARG A 75 9.09 -10.99 -19.04
CA ARG A 75 10.56 -11.05 -19.22
C ARG A 75 10.99 -11.12 -20.67
N ASP A 76 10.14 -11.66 -21.54
CA ASP A 76 10.42 -11.77 -22.97
C ASP A 76 10.59 -10.37 -23.59
N ASN A 77 9.78 -9.41 -23.15
CA ASN A 77 9.77 -8.02 -23.63
C ASN A 77 10.54 -7.04 -22.72
N HIS A 78 10.91 -7.44 -21.50
CA HIS A 78 11.60 -6.59 -20.53
C HIS A 78 12.83 -7.29 -19.94
N PRO A 79 14.02 -7.12 -20.55
CA PRO A 79 15.26 -7.77 -20.13
C PRO A 79 15.62 -7.55 -18.65
N GLY A 80 15.30 -6.38 -18.10
CA GLY A 80 15.54 -6.03 -16.68
C GLY A 80 14.74 -6.86 -15.66
N LEU A 81 13.82 -7.72 -16.12
CA LEU A 81 13.04 -8.63 -15.27
C LEU A 81 13.58 -10.06 -15.24
N ARG A 82 14.55 -10.42 -16.12
CA ARG A 82 15.03 -11.80 -16.31
C ARG A 82 15.53 -12.44 -15.01
N ASN A 83 16.28 -11.68 -14.22
CA ASN A 83 16.88 -12.15 -12.96
C ASN A 83 16.03 -11.85 -11.72
N LYS A 84 14.82 -11.29 -11.87
CA LYS A 84 13.97 -10.89 -10.74
C LYS A 84 12.95 -11.97 -10.39
N ARG A 85 12.87 -12.36 -9.12
CA ARG A 85 11.78 -13.22 -8.61
C ARG A 85 10.53 -12.37 -8.34
N ILE A 86 9.56 -12.44 -9.26
CA ILE A 86 8.33 -11.65 -9.19
C ILE A 86 7.19 -12.56 -8.74
N GLY A 87 6.65 -12.26 -7.57
CA GLY A 87 5.42 -12.87 -7.04
C GLY A 87 4.48 -11.81 -6.45
N PRO A 88 3.33 -12.23 -5.88
CA PRO A 88 2.35 -11.30 -5.31
C PRO A 88 2.94 -10.35 -4.25
N HIS A 89 3.83 -10.85 -3.39
CA HIS A 89 4.50 -10.03 -2.38
C HIS A 89 5.44 -9.01 -3.00
N THR A 90 6.23 -9.38 -4.02
CA THR A 90 7.10 -8.45 -4.76
C THR A 90 6.30 -7.29 -5.36
N ILE A 91 5.16 -7.60 -6.00
CA ILE A 91 4.26 -6.58 -6.57
C ILE A 91 3.76 -5.65 -5.47
N ARG A 92 3.28 -6.21 -4.37
CA ARG A 92 2.78 -5.42 -3.23
C ARG A 92 3.84 -4.49 -2.63
N HIS A 93 5.05 -5.00 -2.41
CA HIS A 93 6.16 -4.18 -1.92
C HIS A 93 6.50 -3.06 -2.89
N THR A 94 6.53 -3.36 -4.18
CA THR A 94 6.78 -2.35 -5.23
C THR A 94 5.68 -1.29 -5.22
N THR A 95 4.39 -1.66 -5.12
CA THR A 95 3.30 -0.69 -4.98
C THR A 95 3.48 0.21 -3.75
N ALA A 96 3.84 -0.35 -2.59
CA ALA A 96 4.09 0.42 -1.37
C ALA A 96 5.20 1.46 -1.58
N THR A 97 6.34 1.03 -2.13
CA THR A 97 7.48 1.91 -2.42
C THR A 97 7.13 3.01 -3.42
N HIS A 98 6.37 2.68 -4.48
CA HIS A 98 5.93 3.68 -5.46
C HIS A 98 5.03 4.76 -4.83
N LEU A 99 4.12 4.36 -3.94
CA LEU A 99 3.25 5.31 -3.22
C LEU A 99 4.03 6.17 -2.25
N LEU A 100 4.97 5.59 -1.52
CA LEU A 100 5.83 6.33 -0.61
C LEU A 100 6.67 7.38 -1.36
N ARG A 101 7.26 6.98 -2.50
CA ARG A 101 8.04 7.90 -3.35
C ARG A 101 7.20 9.03 -3.93
N ALA A 102 5.93 8.77 -4.21
CA ALA A 102 4.95 9.78 -4.63
C ALA A 102 4.51 10.71 -3.48
N GLY A 103 5.00 10.52 -2.25
CA GLY A 103 4.70 11.37 -1.09
C GLY A 103 3.42 10.99 -0.35
N VAL A 104 2.84 9.82 -0.61
CA VAL A 104 1.68 9.34 0.14
C VAL A 104 2.10 9.01 1.56
N ASP A 105 1.32 9.50 2.54
CA ASP A 105 1.58 9.24 3.95
C ASP A 105 1.62 7.74 4.26
N ILE A 106 2.54 7.36 5.15
CA ILE A 106 2.82 5.97 5.49
C ILE A 106 1.63 5.30 6.17
N ASN A 107 0.82 6.04 6.93
CA ASN A 107 -0.41 5.51 7.54
C ASN A 107 -1.48 5.27 6.48
N THR A 108 -1.57 6.14 5.47
CA THR A 108 -2.45 5.92 4.30
C THR A 108 -2.04 4.66 3.53
N ILE A 109 -0.74 4.48 3.25
CA ILE A 109 -0.23 3.26 2.58
C ILE A 109 -0.53 2.02 3.43
N ARG A 110 -0.34 2.10 4.76
CA ARG A 110 -0.64 1.01 5.69
C ARG A 110 -2.12 0.64 5.68
N ALA A 111 -3.01 1.64 5.72
CA ALA A 111 -4.45 1.44 5.66
C ALA A 111 -4.86 0.78 4.33
N TRP A 112 -4.27 1.23 3.22
CA TRP A 112 -4.63 0.77 1.88
C TRP A 112 -4.12 -0.66 1.58
N LEU A 113 -2.86 -0.95 1.89
CA LEU A 113 -2.28 -2.27 1.66
C LEU A 113 -2.69 -3.25 2.76
N GLY A 114 -2.86 -2.78 3.98
CA GLY A 114 -3.37 -3.58 5.08
C GLY A 114 -2.32 -4.40 5.84
N HIS A 115 -1.13 -3.84 6.08
CA HIS A 115 -0.12 -4.49 6.92
C HIS A 115 -0.58 -4.55 8.39
N ALA A 116 -0.69 -5.77 8.93
CA ALA A 116 -0.95 -6.04 10.35
C ALA A 116 0.33 -6.11 11.20
N SER A 117 1.52 -5.90 10.62
CA SER A 117 2.80 -5.80 11.36
C SER A 117 3.50 -4.49 10.99
N ILE A 118 3.98 -3.82 12.04
CA ILE A 118 4.71 -2.54 12.02
C ILE A 118 6.10 -2.72 11.39
N ASP A 119 6.65 -3.94 11.40
CA ASP A 119 8.03 -4.25 10.98
C ASP A 119 8.26 -4.06 9.48
N THR A 120 7.27 -4.35 8.64
CA THR A 120 7.41 -4.20 7.17
C THR A 120 7.24 -2.76 6.69
N THR A 121 6.75 -1.87 7.55
CA THR A 121 6.48 -0.46 7.20
C THR A 121 7.70 0.43 7.47
N ASN A 122 8.42 0.17 8.57
CA ASN A 122 9.70 0.85 8.87
C ASN A 122 10.76 0.61 7.78
N ILE A 123 10.80 -0.59 7.18
CA ILE A 123 11.70 -0.90 6.07
C ILE A 123 11.50 0.07 4.88
N TYR A 124 10.28 0.53 4.61
CA TYR A 124 10.04 1.47 3.51
C TYR A 124 10.54 2.88 3.81
N ALA A 125 10.31 3.38 5.03
CA ALA A 125 10.81 4.69 5.46
C ALA A 125 12.35 4.72 5.54
N GLU A 126 12.96 3.61 5.96
CA GLU A 126 14.41 3.50 6.10
C GLU A 126 15.13 3.39 4.75
N SER A 127 14.50 2.78 3.74
CA SER A 127 15.11 2.48 2.43
C SER A 127 15.01 3.58 1.37
N ASP A 128 14.21 4.65 1.57
CA ASP A 128 14.01 5.69 0.56
C ASP A 128 14.77 6.99 0.88
N LEU A 129 16.01 7.11 0.36
CA LEU A 129 16.89 8.27 0.51
C LEU A 129 16.25 9.58 0.02
N GLN A 130 15.42 9.52 -1.02
CA GLN A 130 14.67 10.67 -1.55
C GLN A 130 13.65 11.21 -0.54
N MET A 131 13.02 10.34 0.25
CA MET A 131 12.12 10.75 1.33
C MET A 131 12.90 11.39 2.49
N LYS A 132 14.04 10.81 2.87
CA LYS A 132 14.95 11.38 3.88
C LYS A 132 15.46 12.76 3.44
N ALA A 133 15.84 12.91 2.17
CA ALA A 133 16.28 14.19 1.61
C ALA A 133 15.16 15.25 1.59
N ARG A 134 13.92 14.87 1.24
CA ARG A 134 12.76 15.78 1.32
C ARG A 134 12.43 16.18 2.75
N ALA A 135 12.50 15.25 3.71
CA ALA A 135 12.30 15.55 5.13
C ALA A 135 13.38 16.51 5.66
N LEU A 136 14.64 16.32 5.26
CA LEU A 136 15.72 17.25 5.58
C LEU A 136 15.46 18.65 4.99
N GLY A 137 15.09 18.74 3.70
CA GLY A 137 14.77 20.02 3.05
C GLY A 137 13.55 20.74 3.66
N MET A 138 12.58 20.01 4.22
CA MET A 138 11.46 20.60 4.98
C MET A 138 11.91 21.18 6.32
N CYS A 139 12.93 20.61 6.97
CA CYS A 139 13.50 21.11 8.21
C CYS A 139 14.45 22.31 8.01
N GLU A 140 15.05 22.47 6.83
CA GLU A 140 15.94 23.59 6.51
C GLU A 140 15.22 24.95 6.42
N GLY A 141 13.89 24.96 6.27
CA GLY A 141 13.07 26.17 6.30
C GLY A 141 12.68 26.65 7.71
N VAL A 142 12.87 25.80 8.74
CA VAL A 142 12.68 26.21 10.14
C VAL A 142 14.01 26.76 10.63
N SER A 143 14.26 28.03 10.34
CA SER A 143 15.27 28.80 11.06
C SER A 143 14.93 28.71 12.55
N SER A 144 15.58 27.78 13.24
CA SER A 144 15.59 27.77 14.69
C SER A 144 16.26 29.06 15.10
N ARG A 145 15.44 30.06 15.42
CA ARG A 145 15.87 31.16 16.27
C ARG A 145 16.35 30.47 17.53
N ARG A 146 17.66 30.28 17.67
CA ARG A 146 18.32 29.64 18.81
C ARG A 146 17.92 30.41 20.08
N ARG A 147 16.76 30.08 20.67
CA ARG A 147 16.47 30.45 22.04
C ARG A 147 17.36 29.56 22.89
N ARG A 148 18.32 30.18 23.58
CA ARG A 148 19.19 29.48 24.52
C ARG A 148 18.28 28.92 25.59
N TRP A 149 18.28 27.60 25.75
CA TRP A 149 17.51 26.90 26.79
C TRP A 149 17.84 27.40 28.22
N ARG A 150 18.96 28.10 28.39
CA ARG A 150 19.36 28.77 29.64
C ARG A 150 18.46 29.94 30.06
N ASP A 151 17.65 30.48 29.14
CA ASP A 151 16.81 31.65 29.40
C ASP A 151 15.38 31.27 29.82
N ASN A 152 15.11 29.99 30.09
CA ASN A 152 13.78 29.47 30.42
C ASN A 152 13.74 29.01 31.89
N PRO A 153 13.41 29.91 32.84
CA PRO A 153 13.49 29.61 34.28
C PRO A 153 12.56 28.48 34.71
N ASP A 154 11.42 28.31 34.03
CA ASP A 154 10.46 27.23 34.28
C ASP A 154 11.05 25.83 34.00
N LEU A 155 11.96 25.74 33.01
CA LEU A 155 12.59 24.48 32.62
C LEU A 155 13.68 24.05 33.62
N LEU A 156 14.38 25.02 34.20
CA LEU A 156 15.35 24.78 35.26
C LEU A 156 14.66 24.36 36.56
N GLN A 157 13.49 24.94 36.86
CA GLN A 157 12.71 24.58 38.04
C GLN A 157 12.14 23.15 37.94
N PHE A 158 11.71 22.73 36.75
CA PHE A 158 11.23 21.37 36.50
C PHE A 158 12.34 20.30 36.65
N LEU A 159 13.55 20.58 36.16
CA LEU A 159 14.67 19.64 36.24
C LEU A 159 15.29 19.52 37.64
N ALA A 160 15.10 20.52 38.50
CA ALA A 160 15.55 20.49 39.90
C ALA A 160 14.64 19.65 40.81
N GLN A 161 13.52 19.13 40.30
CA GLN A 161 12.57 18.27 41.02
C GLN A 161 12.68 16.78 40.64
N LEU A 162 13.65 16.43 39.79
CA LEU A 162 14.10 15.06 39.52
C LEU A 162 15.31 14.74 40.41
#